data_AF-A0A3E2NT26-F1
#
_entry.id   AF-A0A3E2NT26-F1
#
_cell.length_a   1.000
_cell.length_b   1.000
_cell.length_c   1.000
_cell.angle_alpha   90.00
_cell.angle_beta   90.00
_cell.angle_gamma   90.00
#
_symmetry.space_group_name_H-M   'P 1'
#
loop_
_entity.id
_entity.type
_entity.pdbx_description
1 polymer ?
#
loop_
_entity_poly.entity_id
_entity_poly.type
_entity_poly.pdbx_seq_one_letter_code
_entity_poly.pdbx_strand_id
1 'polypeptide(L)'
;MSRPKVQEGHKRSYRNVIRLTREEQERINQSAEACGLPVYLLIRQRLLSGKYPEPRLAKLDVQVYLELRKIGVNINQLAKRVNSGKWAAGISATLERLLHQQEIIRHLVK
;
A
#
# COMPACT_ATOMS: atom_id res chain seq x y z
N MET A 1 17.25 -20.32 -31.78
CA MET A 1 17.71 -21.15 -30.65
C MET A 1 16.58 -22.08 -30.23
N SER A 2 16.73 -23.39 -30.43
CA SER A 2 15.71 -24.39 -30.04
C SER A 2 15.66 -24.58 -28.52
N ARG A 3 14.46 -24.71 -27.96
CA ARG A 3 14.23 -24.89 -26.52
C ARG A 3 14.94 -26.17 -26.02
N PRO A 4 15.78 -26.11 -24.97
CA PRO A 4 16.42 -27.30 -24.41
C PRO A 4 15.40 -28.34 -23.94
N LYS A 5 15.68 -29.62 -24.23
CA LYS A 5 14.84 -30.75 -23.80
C LYS A 5 14.95 -30.91 -22.28
N VAL A 6 13.82 -30.92 -21.56
CA VAL A 6 13.82 -31.12 -20.10
C VAL A 6 14.34 -32.53 -19.78
N GLN A 7 15.34 -32.64 -18.90
CA GLN A 7 15.92 -33.91 -18.46
C GLN A 7 14.82 -34.81 -17.83
N GLU A 8 14.81 -36.10 -18.17
CA GLU A 8 13.74 -37.05 -17.80
C GLU A 8 13.47 -37.08 -16.27
N GLY A 9 14.50 -36.94 -15.44
CA GLY A 9 14.36 -36.93 -13.97
C GLY A 9 13.63 -35.71 -13.38
N HIS A 10 13.46 -34.63 -14.15
CA HIS A 10 12.73 -33.43 -13.70
C HIS A 10 11.32 -33.32 -14.30
N LYS A 11 10.90 -34.28 -15.13
CA LYS A 11 9.53 -34.33 -15.63
C LYS A 11 8.56 -34.68 -14.52
N ARG A 12 7.50 -33.87 -14.39
CA ARG A 12 6.41 -34.09 -13.44
C ARG A 12 5.42 -35.10 -14.04
N SER A 13 5.82 -36.36 -14.10
CA SER A 13 5.06 -37.42 -14.79
C SER A 13 3.98 -38.07 -13.92
N TYR A 14 4.07 -37.95 -12.60
CA TYR A 14 3.14 -38.59 -11.66
C TYR A 14 1.97 -37.67 -11.31
N ARG A 15 0.75 -38.24 -11.30
CA ARG A 15 -0.49 -37.56 -10.92
C ARG A 15 -1.14 -38.26 -9.73
N ASN A 16 -1.39 -37.49 -8.67
CA ASN A 16 -2.18 -37.94 -7.52
C ASN A 16 -3.57 -37.30 -7.59
N VAL A 17 -4.62 -38.10 -7.35
CA VAL A 17 -6.02 -37.63 -7.31
C VAL A 17 -6.50 -37.72 -5.86
N ILE A 18 -7.04 -36.62 -5.34
CA ILE A 18 -7.57 -36.51 -3.98
C ILE A 18 -9.06 -36.18 -4.10
N ARG A 19 -9.91 -36.88 -3.33
CA ARG A 19 -11.33 -36.53 -3.20
C ARG A 19 -11.47 -35.52 -2.08
N LEU A 20 -12.24 -34.47 -2.33
CA LEU A 20 -12.46 -33.37 -1.41
C LEU A 20 -13.96 -33.19 -1.22
N THR A 21 -14.36 -32.73 -0.04
CA THR A 21 -15.71 -32.20 0.14
C THR A 21 -15.85 -30.84 -0.55
N ARG A 22 -17.08 -30.35 -0.67
CA ARG A 22 -17.34 -29.03 -1.27
C ARG A 22 -16.66 -27.92 -0.48
N GLU A 23 -16.73 -27.99 0.85
CA GLU A 23 -16.19 -26.98 1.76
C GLU A 23 -14.65 -26.95 1.67
N GLU A 24 -14.01 -28.11 1.55
CA GLU A 24 -12.57 -28.23 1.37
C GLU A 24 -12.12 -27.63 0.03
N GLN A 25 -12.87 -27.91 -1.05
CA GLN A 25 -12.59 -27.35 -2.37
C GLN A 25 -12.71 -25.82 -2.37
N GLU A 26 -13.75 -25.26 -1.75
CA GLU A 26 -13.94 -23.81 -1.64
C GLU A 26 -12.80 -23.15 -0.83
N ARG A 27 -12.40 -23.73 0.30
CA ARG A 27 -11.27 -23.23 1.10
C ARG A 27 -9.95 -23.20 0.32
N ILE A 28 -9.70 -24.24 -0.48
CA ILE A 28 -8.51 -24.33 -1.34
C ILE A 28 -8.54 -23.27 -2.43
N ASN A 29 -9.70 -23.07 -3.06
CA ASN A 29 -9.86 -22.04 -4.10
C ASN A 29 -9.68 -20.62 -3.53
N GLN A 30 -10.29 -20.31 -2.38
CA GLN A 30 -10.11 -19.02 -1.71
C GLN A 30 -8.65 -18.77 -1.33
N SER A 31 -7.98 -19.80 -0.81
CA SER A 31 -6.54 -19.75 -0.49
C SER A 31 -5.69 -19.47 -1.73
N ALA A 32 -6.00 -20.14 -2.84
CA ALA A 32 -5.31 -19.98 -4.11
C ALA A 32 -5.51 -18.57 -4.69
N GLU A 33 -6.72 -18.04 -4.60
CA GLU A 33 -7.08 -16.68 -5.01
C GLU A 33 -6.36 -15.63 -4.17
N ALA A 34 -6.36 -15.77 -2.85
CA ALA A 34 -5.65 -14.89 -1.93
C ALA A 34 -4.14 -14.85 -2.20
N CYS A 35 -3.55 -15.98 -2.62
CA CYS A 35 -2.13 -16.05 -2.99
C CYS A 35 -1.87 -15.66 -4.46
N GLY A 36 -2.89 -15.55 -5.30
CA GLY A 36 -2.75 -15.34 -6.74
C GLY A 36 -2.03 -16.49 -7.47
N LEU A 37 -2.12 -17.72 -6.94
CA LEU A 37 -1.46 -18.90 -7.46
C LEU A 37 -2.49 -19.92 -7.94
N PRO A 38 -2.20 -20.74 -8.96
CA PRO A 38 -3.07 -21.85 -9.31
C PRO A 38 -3.06 -22.91 -8.20
N VAL A 39 -4.20 -23.56 -7.98
CA VAL A 39 -4.43 -24.53 -6.90
C VAL A 39 -3.34 -25.61 -6.81
N TYR A 40 -2.91 -26.17 -7.94
CA TYR A 40 -1.87 -27.21 -7.95
C TYR A 40 -0.53 -26.72 -7.42
N LEU A 41 -0.20 -25.44 -7.64
CA LEU A 41 1.06 -24.85 -7.21
C LEU A 41 1.00 -24.54 -5.73
N LEU A 42 -0.12 -24.00 -5.25
CA LEU A 42 -0.38 -23.79 -3.82
C LEU A 42 -0.24 -25.12 -3.04
N ILE A 43 -0.94 -26.17 -3.48
CA ILE A 43 -0.90 -27.49 -2.82
C ILE A 43 0.51 -28.05 -2.81
N ARG A 44 1.21 -27.97 -3.95
CA ARG A 44 2.58 -28.46 -4.08
C ARG A 44 3.54 -27.71 -3.15
N GLN A 45 3.46 -26.39 -3.13
CA GLN A 45 4.34 -25.54 -2.33
C GLN A 45 4.08 -25.75 -0.84
N ARG A 46 2.80 -25.88 -0.44
CA ARG A 46 2.40 -26.21 0.92
C ARG A 46 2.90 -27.59 1.37
N LEU A 47 2.70 -28.62 0.54
CA LEU A 47 3.09 -30.01 0.88
C LEU A 47 4.60 -30.25 0.84
N LEU A 48 5.31 -29.70 -0.15
CA LEU A 48 6.73 -30.00 -0.37
C LEU A 48 7.68 -29.00 0.29
N SER A 49 7.28 -27.73 0.44
CA SER A 49 8.12 -26.69 1.04
C SER A 49 7.75 -26.37 2.49
N GLY A 50 6.61 -26.87 2.99
CA GLY A 50 6.14 -26.66 4.37
C GLY A 50 5.77 -25.23 4.74
N LYS A 51 5.91 -24.28 3.80
CA LYS A 51 5.59 -22.86 3.98
C LYS A 51 4.36 -22.51 3.17
N TYR A 52 3.47 -21.71 3.76
CA TYR A 52 2.39 -21.08 3.02
C TYR A 52 3.03 -20.06 2.05
N PRO A 53 2.66 -20.03 0.76
CA PRO A 53 3.11 -18.97 -0.13
C PRO A 53 2.64 -17.64 0.44
N GLU A 54 3.49 -16.62 0.38
CA GLU A 54 3.11 -15.30 0.88
C GLU A 54 1.80 -14.87 0.21
N PRO A 55 0.79 -14.44 1.00
CA PRO A 55 -0.45 -13.95 0.43
C PRO A 55 -0.09 -12.87 -0.58
N ARG A 56 -0.82 -12.82 -1.69
CA ARG A 56 -0.64 -11.75 -2.66
C ARG A 56 -0.89 -10.48 -1.86
N LEU A 57 0.18 -9.73 -1.61
CA LEU A 57 0.05 -8.37 -1.08
C LEU A 57 -1.02 -7.76 -1.96
N ALA A 58 -2.12 -7.29 -1.33
CA ALA A 58 -3.13 -6.53 -2.04
C ALA A 58 -2.34 -5.59 -2.94
N LYS A 59 -2.61 -5.61 -4.25
CA LYS A 59 -1.98 -4.67 -5.17
C LYS A 59 -2.41 -3.31 -4.64
N LEU A 60 -1.67 -2.79 -3.67
CA LEU A 60 -1.81 -1.46 -3.13
C LEU A 60 -1.57 -0.67 -4.39
N ASP A 61 -2.65 -0.11 -4.91
CA ASP A 61 -2.62 0.50 -6.21
C ASP A 61 -1.43 1.44 -6.18
N VAL A 62 -0.46 1.21 -7.05
CA VAL A 62 0.78 1.99 -7.06
C VAL A 62 0.42 3.46 -7.12
N GLN A 63 -0.71 3.78 -7.76
CA GLN A 63 -1.34 5.08 -7.75
C GLN A 63 -1.72 5.56 -6.33
N VAL A 64 -2.42 4.76 -5.53
CA VAL A 64 -2.77 5.09 -4.13
C VAL A 64 -1.51 5.31 -3.29
N TYR A 65 -0.48 4.47 -3.43
CA TYR A 65 0.79 4.66 -2.72
C TYR A 65 1.49 5.97 -3.12
N LEU A 66 1.52 6.28 -4.42
CA LEU A 66 2.11 7.52 -4.94
C LEU A 66 1.34 8.76 -4.49
N GLU A 67 0.01 8.72 -4.45
CA GLU A 67 -0.80 9.82 -3.92
C GLU A 67 -0.56 10.02 -2.43
N LEU A 68 -0.51 8.94 -1.63
CA LEU A 68 -0.20 9.02 -0.21
C LEU A 68 1.20 9.63 0.02
N ARG A 69 2.18 9.24 -0.81
CA ARG A 69 3.54 9.80 -0.77
C ARG A 69 3.54 11.30 -1.06
N LYS A 70 2.78 11.78 -2.06
CA LYS A 70 2.67 13.21 -2.36
C LYS A 70 2.10 13.99 -1.18
N ILE A 71 1.04 13.48 -0.55
CA ILE A 71 0.45 14.08 0.65
C ILE A 71 1.49 14.18 1.78
N GLY A 72 2.21 13.09 2.07
CA GLY A 72 3.25 13.08 3.10
C GLY A 72 4.40 14.06 2.82
N VAL A 73 4.83 14.18 1.57
CA VAL A 73 5.84 15.16 1.15
C VAL A 73 5.36 16.59 1.38
N ASN A 74 4.11 16.90 1.04
CA ASN A 74 3.54 18.23 1.25
C ASN A 74 3.47 18.59 2.74
N ILE A 75 3.01 17.67 3.59
CA ILE A 75 2.97 17.85 5.04
C ILE A 75 4.39 18.11 5.58
N ASN A 76 5.39 17.35 5.14
CA ASN A 76 6.76 17.54 5.58
C ASN A 76 7.34 18.90 5.14
N GLN A 77 6.97 19.38 3.96
CA GLN A 77 7.34 20.72 3.50
C GLN A 77 6.69 21.81 4.35
N LEU A 78 5.40 21.67 4.68
CA LEU A 78 4.70 22.59 5.56
C LEU A 78 5.33 22.60 6.96
N ALA A 79 5.56 21.43 7.55
CA ALA A 79 6.22 21.30 8.85
C ALA A 79 7.60 21.94 8.85
N LYS A 80 8.41 21.72 7.80
CA LYS A 80 9.71 22.39 7.64
C LYS A 80 9.58 23.91 7.54
N ARG A 81 8.59 24.42 6.80
CA ARG A 81 8.35 25.86 6.69
C ARG A 81 7.95 26.47 8.04
N VAL A 82 7.04 25.83 8.79
CA VAL A 82 6.67 26.20 10.16
C VAL A 82 7.90 26.23 11.05
N ASN A 83 8.63 25.11 11.12
CA ASN A 83 9.78 24.96 12.01
C ASN A 83 10.94 25.90 11.65
N SER A 84 11.06 26.28 10.38
CA SER A 84 12.05 27.27 9.92
C SER A 84 11.66 28.72 10.21
N GLY A 85 10.55 28.98 10.91
CA GLY A 85 10.04 30.32 11.17
C GLY A 85 9.55 31.05 9.91
N LYS A 86 9.46 30.35 8.77
CA LYS A 86 9.02 30.90 7.48
C LYS A 86 7.49 30.91 7.34
N TRP A 87 6.76 30.72 8.45
CA TRP A 87 5.32 30.91 8.49
C TRP A 87 5.02 32.41 8.42
N ALA A 88 5.02 32.89 7.17
CA ALA A 88 4.59 34.18 6.66
C ALA A 88 5.06 35.42 7.46
N ALA A 89 6.20 35.96 7.02
CA ALA A 89 6.58 37.35 7.24
C ALA A 89 5.46 38.37 6.89
N GLY A 90 4.45 37.98 6.10
CA GLY A 90 3.26 38.79 5.80
C GLY A 90 2.11 38.70 6.81
N ILE A 91 2.00 37.63 7.61
CA ILE A 91 0.92 37.49 8.60
C ILE A 91 1.15 38.45 9.76
N SER A 92 2.39 38.62 10.21
CA SER A 92 2.70 39.56 11.30
C SER A 92 2.34 41.00 10.94
N ALA A 93 2.70 41.46 9.73
CA ALA A 93 2.34 42.80 9.26
C ALA A 93 0.82 42.98 9.11
N THR A 94 0.11 41.92 8.71
CA THR A 94 -1.34 41.95 8.60
C THR A 94 -2.01 41.97 9.98
N LEU A 95 -1.46 41.23 10.95
CA LEU A 95 -1.92 41.22 12.34
C LEU A 95 -1.70 42.56 13.03
N GLU A 96 -0.54 43.20 12.84
CA GLU A 96 -0.29 44.55 13.39
C GLU A 96 -1.29 45.57 12.82
N ARG A 97 -1.55 45.51 11.51
CA ARG A 97 -2.54 46.39 10.88
C ARG A 97 -3.96 46.18 11.44
N LEU A 98 -4.36 44.93 11.66
CA LEU A 98 -5.67 44.59 12.22
C LEU A 98 -5.79 45.01 13.69
N LEU A 99 -4.74 44.85 14.49
CA LEU A 99 -4.70 45.33 15.88
C LEU A 99 -4.85 46.85 15.96
N HIS A 100 -4.12 47.59 15.12
CA HIS A 100 -4.21 49.05 15.07
C HIS A 100 -5.63 49.53 14.66
N GLN A 101 -6.26 48.86 13.69
CA GLN A 101 -7.65 49.15 13.30
C GLN A 101 -8.62 48.89 14.45
N GLN A 102 -8.41 47.83 15.24
CA GLN A 102 -9.26 47.50 16.38
C GLN A 102 -9.14 48.56 17.51
N GLU A 103 -7.95 49.08 17.77
CA GLU A 103 -7.73 50.16 18.74
C GLU A 103 -8.46 51.45 18.31
N ILE A 104 -8.34 51.85 17.05
CA ILE A 104 -9.03 53.02 16.51
C ILE A 104 -10.56 52.87 16.67
N ILE A 105 -11.11 51.71 16.30
CA ILE A 105 -12.55 51.44 16.44
C ILE A 105 -12.97 51.48 17.91
N ARG A 106 -12.16 50.93 18.85
CA ARG A 106 -12.44 51.01 20.29
C ARG A 106 -12.46 52.45 20.82
N HIS A 107 -11.64 53.33 20.27
CA HIS A 107 -11.61 54.74 20.63
C HIS A 107 -12.79 55.55 20.04
N LEU A 108 -13.35 55.11 18.91
CA LEU A 108 -14.50 55.75 18.25
C LEU A 108 -15.86 55.29 18.81
N VAL A 109 -15.90 54.17 19.54
CA VAL A 109 -17.12 53.56 20.10
C VAL A 109 -17.25 53.82 21.62
N LYS A 110 -16.42 54.71 22.18
CA LYS A 110 -16.61 55.33 23.50
C LYS A 110 -17.10 56.76 23.34
#